data_AF-A0A2A6Z7X3-F1
#
_entry.id   AF-A0A2A6Z7X3-F1
#
_cell.length_a   1.000
_cell.length_b   1.000
_cell.length_c   1.000
_cell.angle_alpha   90.00
_cell.angle_beta   90.00
_cell.angle_gamma   90.00
#
_symmetry.space_group_name_H-M   'P 1'
#
loop_
_entity.id
_entity.type
_entity.pdbx_description
1 polymer ?
#
loop_
_entity_poly.entity_id
_entity_poly.type
_entity_poly.pdbx_seq_one_letter_code
_entity_poly.pdbx_strand_id
1 'polypeptide(L)'
;MLYHIKLKKAMSYTGIVNATREEPNVYTHDKDIATAAVRSGYFDLIEVEEDEAKDDSVPLIAAGEEAEDSSIPAHFDKDYLDSLSITDLKKLAGDLGVAVTKGMKKDDLVAAITAETVTVPAADDAQPDFGED
;
A
#
# COMPACT_ATOMS: atom_id res chain seq x y z
N MET A 1 6.98 -6.89 16.76
CA MET A 1 5.69 -6.19 16.57
C MET A 1 4.70 -6.64 17.62
N LEU A 2 4.12 -5.70 18.36
CA LEU A 2 3.05 -5.88 19.32
C LEU A 2 1.78 -5.27 18.73
N TYR A 3 0.76 -6.08 18.58
CA TYR A 3 -0.54 -5.70 18.04
C TYR A 3 -1.52 -5.45 19.19
N HIS A 4 -2.05 -4.24 19.26
CA HIS A 4 -3.14 -3.86 20.15
C HIS A 4 -4.46 -3.96 19.39
N ILE A 5 -5.30 -4.91 19.81
CA ILE A 5 -6.66 -5.10 19.29
C ILE A 5 -7.68 -4.81 20.40
N LYS A 6 -8.81 -4.20 20.04
CA LYS A 6 -9.86 -3.82 21.00
C LYS A 6 -11.20 -4.44 20.64
N LEU A 7 -11.84 -5.09 21.62
CA LEU A 7 -13.18 -5.62 21.49
C LEU A 7 -14.22 -4.48 21.40
N LYS A 8 -14.96 -4.42 20.29
CA LYS A 8 -16.00 -3.39 20.04
C LYS A 8 -17.41 -3.96 20.01
N LYS A 9 -17.58 -5.20 19.54
CA LYS A 9 -18.91 -5.72 19.14
C LYS A 9 -19.56 -6.67 20.16
N ALA A 10 -18.78 -7.32 21.04
CA ALA A 10 -19.30 -8.36 21.96
C ALA A 10 -19.13 -7.99 23.45
N MET A 11 -19.92 -8.62 24.33
CA MET A 11 -19.80 -8.48 25.79
C MET A 11 -18.58 -9.22 26.36
N SER A 12 -18.21 -10.32 25.72
CA SER A 12 -16.98 -11.07 25.97
C SER A 12 -16.66 -11.88 24.73
N TYR A 13 -15.38 -12.16 24.51
CA TYR A 13 -14.89 -12.98 23.42
C TYR A 13 -13.87 -13.97 24.00
N THR A 14 -14.12 -15.26 23.77
CA THR A 14 -13.27 -16.35 24.24
C THR A 14 -12.97 -17.25 23.06
N GLY A 15 -11.82 -17.03 22.43
CA GLY A 15 -11.40 -17.78 21.25
C GLY A 15 -9.89 -17.75 21.10
N ILE A 16 -9.43 -17.27 19.95
CA ILE A 16 -8.01 -17.07 19.64
C ILE A 16 -7.35 -16.09 20.63
N VAL A 17 -8.14 -15.11 21.09
CA VAL A 17 -7.78 -14.15 22.13
C VAL A 17 -8.88 -14.10 23.19
N ASN A 18 -8.55 -13.60 24.38
CA ASN A 18 -9.51 -13.40 25.46
C ASN A 18 -9.71 -11.90 25.70
N ALA A 19 -10.94 -11.43 25.56
CA ALA A 19 -11.31 -10.04 25.81
C ALA A 19 -12.68 -9.99 26.49
N THR A 20 -12.85 -9.05 27.41
CA THR A 20 -14.13 -8.83 28.11
C THR A 20 -14.58 -7.38 27.96
N ARG A 21 -15.82 -7.07 28.33
CA ARG A 21 -16.27 -5.67 28.38
C ARG A 21 -15.45 -4.81 29.35
N GLU A 22 -14.94 -5.42 30.42
CA GLU A 22 -14.13 -4.74 31.43
C GLU A 22 -12.68 -4.58 30.94
N GLU A 23 -12.17 -5.58 30.24
CA GLU A 23 -10.85 -5.58 29.60
C GLU A 23 -10.99 -5.81 28.09
N PRO A 24 -11.43 -4.78 27.33
CA PRO A 24 -11.63 -4.92 25.89
C PRO A 24 -10.31 -4.85 25.12
N ASN A 25 -9.22 -4.39 25.76
CA ASN A 25 -7.91 -4.26 25.14
C ASN A 25 -7.15 -5.58 25.24
N VAL A 26 -6.67 -6.08 24.10
CA VAL A 26 -5.82 -7.26 24.03
C VAL A 26 -4.55 -6.92 23.26
N TYR A 27 -3.43 -7.40 23.78
CA TYR A 27 -2.11 -7.21 23.21
C TYR A 27 -1.56 -8.58 22.79
N THR A 28 -1.17 -8.72 21.52
CA THR A 28 -0.64 -9.96 20.97
C THR A 28 0.59 -9.67 20.12
N HIS A 29 1.60 -10.54 20.13
CA HIS A 29 2.78 -10.40 19.26
C HIS A 29 2.58 -11.09 17.90
N ASP A 30 1.56 -11.93 17.78
CA ASP A 30 1.26 -12.67 16.57
C ASP A 30 0.36 -11.86 15.63
N LYS A 31 0.87 -11.57 14.43
CA LYS A 31 0.13 -10.90 13.36
C LYS A 31 -1.09 -11.70 12.92
N ASP A 32 -0.96 -13.01 12.81
CA ASP A 32 -2.06 -13.91 12.44
C ASP A 32 -3.19 -13.87 13.47
N ILE A 33 -2.84 -13.79 14.76
CA ILE A 33 -3.81 -13.70 15.86
C ILE A 33 -4.55 -12.36 15.80
N ALA A 34 -3.82 -11.25 15.64
CA ALA A 34 -4.41 -9.91 15.49
C ALA A 34 -5.32 -9.84 14.25
N THR A 35 -4.83 -10.31 13.10
CA THR A 35 -5.57 -10.32 11.83
C THR A 35 -6.81 -11.21 11.90
N ALA A 36 -6.72 -12.39 12.51
CA ALA A 36 -7.86 -13.29 12.67
C ALA A 36 -8.92 -12.69 13.62
N ALA A 37 -8.51 -12.02 14.69
CA ALA A 37 -9.42 -11.34 15.61
C ALA A 37 -10.16 -10.18 14.92
N VAL A 38 -9.45 -9.35 14.14
CA VAL A 38 -10.05 -8.27 13.34
C VAL A 38 -10.96 -8.83 12.24
N ARG A 39 -10.52 -9.87 11.53
CA ARG A 39 -11.32 -10.57 10.50
C ARG A 39 -12.57 -11.23 11.07
N SER A 40 -12.57 -11.57 12.36
CA SER A 40 -13.77 -12.07 13.04
C SER A 40 -14.84 -10.99 13.21
N GLY A 41 -14.52 -9.71 12.98
CA GLY A 41 -15.45 -8.58 13.04
C GLY A 41 -15.84 -8.16 14.46
N TYR A 42 -15.24 -8.78 15.48
CA TYR A 42 -15.46 -8.44 16.90
C TYR A 42 -14.45 -7.43 17.43
N PHE A 43 -13.27 -7.36 16.82
CA PHE A 43 -12.13 -6.54 17.23
C PHE A 43 -11.77 -5.50 16.18
N ASP A 44 -11.31 -4.34 16.64
CA ASP A 44 -10.64 -3.33 15.82
C ASP A 44 -9.14 -3.34 16.13
N LEU A 45 -8.31 -3.20 15.10
CA LEU A 45 -6.87 -2.95 15.26
C LEU A 45 -6.70 -1.48 15.69
N ILE A 46 -6.03 -1.24 16.81
CA ILE A 46 -5.83 0.11 17.35
C ILE A 46 -4.42 0.61 17.07
N GLU A 47 -3.41 -0.16 17.50
CA GLU A 47 -2.01 0.25 17.41
C GLU A 47 -1.12 -0.96 17.14
N VAL A 48 -0.07 -0.76 16.35
CA VAL A 48 0.98 -1.77 16.13
C VAL A 48 2.27 -1.14 16.60
N GLU A 49 2.72 -1.54 17.80
CA GLU A 49 4.01 -1.13 18.33
C GLU A 49 5.08 -2.07 17.78
N GLU A 50 5.85 -1.58 16.81
CA GLU A 50 7.06 -2.28 16.35
C GLU A 50 8.14 -2.17 17.42
N ASP A 51 8.33 -3.23 18.21
CA ASP A 51 9.53 -3.42 19.02
C ASP A 51 10.76 -3.21 18.12
N GLU A 52 11.53 -2.14 18.39
CA GLU A 52 12.63 -1.63 17.56
C GLU A 52 13.79 -2.64 17.41
N ALA A 53 13.57 -3.67 16.61
CA ALA A 53 14.60 -4.54 16.11
C ALA A 53 14.43 -4.67 14.59
N LYS A 54 15.20 -3.83 13.88
CA LYS A 54 15.62 -3.92 12.47
C LYS A 54 15.22 -5.24 11.78
N ASP A 55 14.47 -5.17 10.69
CA ASP A 55 14.89 -5.63 9.35
C ASP A 55 13.79 -5.38 8.31
N ASP A 56 14.17 -4.74 7.21
CA ASP A 56 13.62 -4.80 5.85
C ASP A 56 12.48 -5.79 5.58
N SER A 57 11.27 -5.26 5.30
CA SER A 57 10.47 -5.58 4.09
C SER A 57 9.05 -5.02 4.16
N VAL A 58 8.82 -3.97 3.37
CA VAL A 58 7.57 -3.55 2.69
C VAL A 58 6.23 -3.57 3.48
N PRO A 59 5.64 -2.40 3.82
CA PRO A 59 4.27 -2.36 4.32
C PRO A 59 3.30 -2.39 3.14
N LEU A 60 2.65 -3.52 2.93
CA LEU A 60 1.51 -3.64 2.02
C LEU A 60 0.19 -3.44 2.81
N ILE A 61 -0.33 -2.21 2.72
CA ILE A 61 -1.76 -1.81 2.59
C ILE A 61 -2.74 -2.26 3.70
N ALA A 62 -3.34 -1.29 4.42
CA ALA A 62 -4.77 -0.94 4.25
C ALA A 62 -5.32 0.04 5.32
N ALA A 63 -6.16 0.95 4.82
CA ALA A 63 -7.33 1.59 5.47
C ALA A 63 -7.11 2.84 6.36
N GLY A 64 -7.07 3.99 5.69
CA GLY A 64 -7.49 5.29 6.22
C GLY A 64 -8.06 6.13 5.08
N GLU A 65 -9.35 6.44 5.17
CA GLU A 65 -10.24 7.00 4.16
C GLU A 65 -9.94 8.48 3.79
N GLU A 66 -10.29 8.83 2.54
CA GLU A 66 -10.73 10.15 2.04
C GLU A 66 -9.79 11.37 2.04
N ALA A 67 -9.29 11.74 0.85
CA ALA A 67 -9.47 13.08 0.27
C ALA A 67 -8.97 13.13 -1.19
N GLU A 68 -9.93 13.39 -2.10
CA GLU A 68 -9.86 14.17 -3.34
C GLU A 68 -8.70 13.98 -4.36
N ASP A 69 -9.13 13.84 -5.61
CA ASP A 69 -8.36 13.75 -6.86
C ASP A 69 -7.90 12.32 -7.25
N SER A 70 -8.72 11.71 -8.12
CA SER A 70 -8.62 10.35 -8.66
C SER A 70 -7.42 10.13 -9.58
N SER A 71 -6.23 10.53 -9.15
CA SER A 71 -4.98 10.25 -9.85
C SER A 71 -3.91 9.96 -8.82
N ILE A 72 -3.73 8.68 -8.49
CA ILE A 72 -2.66 8.23 -7.60
C ILE A 72 -1.34 8.51 -8.32
N PRO A 73 -0.48 9.45 -7.84
CA PRO A 73 0.84 9.64 -8.43
C PRO A 73 1.64 8.37 -8.16
N ALA A 74 1.79 7.53 -9.17
CA ALA A 74 2.59 6.33 -9.09
C ALA A 74 4.02 6.65 -9.54
N HIS A 75 5.00 6.36 -8.68
CA HIS A 75 6.41 6.38 -9.03
C HIS A 75 6.85 4.97 -9.45
N PHE A 76 7.73 4.88 -10.45
CA PHE A 76 8.34 3.60 -10.79
C PHE A 76 9.35 3.17 -9.74
N ASP A 77 9.24 1.92 -9.29
CA ASP A 77 10.19 1.30 -8.37
C ASP A 77 11.61 1.33 -8.92
N LYS A 78 12.55 1.77 -8.09
CA LYS A 78 13.96 1.83 -8.46
C LYS A 78 14.51 0.45 -8.84
N ASP A 79 14.12 -0.60 -8.11
CA ASP A 79 14.51 -1.99 -8.40
C ASP A 79 13.97 -2.48 -9.75
N TYR A 80 12.75 -2.08 -10.12
CA TYR A 80 12.17 -2.41 -11.42
C TYR A 80 12.95 -1.74 -12.55
N LEU A 81 13.24 -0.45 -12.40
CA LEU A 81 14.02 0.30 -13.39
C LEU A 81 15.47 -0.18 -13.46
N ASP A 82 16.09 -0.59 -12.35
CA ASP A 82 17.42 -1.19 -12.39
C ASP A 82 17.40 -2.60 -12.99
N SER A 83 16.27 -3.30 -13.01
CA SER A 83 16.16 -4.55 -13.77
C SER A 83 16.15 -4.32 -15.29
N LEU A 84 15.69 -3.15 -15.75
CA LEU A 84 15.54 -2.82 -17.16
C LEU A 84 16.89 -2.50 -17.84
N SER A 85 16.96 -2.78 -19.15
CA SER A 85 18.10 -2.39 -19.96
C SER A 85 18.09 -0.88 -20.23
N ILE A 86 19.27 -0.30 -20.48
CA ILE A 86 19.40 1.12 -20.84
C ILE A 86 18.49 1.49 -22.03
N THR A 87 18.30 0.57 -22.98
CA THR A 87 17.38 0.77 -24.11
C THR A 87 15.93 0.95 -23.68
N ASP A 88 15.46 0.13 -22.74
CA ASP A 88 14.07 0.17 -22.25
C ASP A 88 13.85 1.38 -21.35
N LEU A 89 14.83 1.71 -20.50
CA LEU A 89 14.80 2.94 -19.70
C LEU A 89 14.71 4.18 -20.59
N LYS A 90 15.45 4.25 -21.70
CA LYS A 90 15.36 5.38 -22.64
C LYS A 90 14.00 5.47 -23.32
N LYS A 91 13.38 4.34 -23.65
CA LYS A 91 12.02 4.32 -24.20
C LYS A 91 11.00 4.81 -23.18
N LEU A 92 11.08 4.30 -21.96
CA LEU A 92 10.20 4.68 -20.86
C LEU A 92 10.34 6.17 -20.54
N ALA A 93 11.57 6.66 -20.38
CA ALA A 93 11.84 8.08 -20.23
C ALA A 93 11.22 8.92 -21.36
N GLY A 94 11.34 8.47 -22.62
CA GLY A 94 10.71 9.15 -23.75
C GLY A 94 9.18 9.17 -23.70
N ASP A 95 8.56 8.08 -23.25
CA ASP A 95 7.10 7.96 -23.08
C ASP A 95 6.57 8.89 -21.99
N LEU A 96 7.33 9.02 -20.90
CA LEU A 96 7.02 9.90 -19.78
C LEU A 96 7.38 11.38 -20.03
N GLY A 97 8.06 11.69 -21.14
CA GLY A 97 8.53 13.05 -21.45
C GLY A 97 9.83 13.46 -20.74
N VAL A 98 10.52 12.52 -20.09
CA VAL A 98 11.83 12.73 -19.45
C VAL A 98 12.91 12.95 -20.53
N ALA A 99 13.64 14.06 -20.42
CA ALA A 99 14.65 14.45 -21.39
C ALA A 99 15.88 13.53 -21.36
N VAL A 100 15.95 12.57 -22.29
CA VAL A 100 17.09 11.66 -22.45
C VAL A 100 18.19 12.30 -23.32
N THR A 101 19.39 12.46 -22.77
CA THR A 101 20.57 12.89 -23.55
C THR A 101 21.51 11.73 -23.90
N LYS A 102 22.22 11.86 -25.02
CA LYS A 102 23.20 10.87 -25.50
C LYS A 102 24.47 10.96 -24.65
N GLY A 103 24.41 10.41 -23.44
CA GLY A 103 25.47 10.45 -22.43
C GLY A 103 24.99 10.07 -21.03
N MET A 104 23.67 10.06 -20.81
CA MET A 104 23.08 9.59 -19.56
C MET A 104 23.43 8.13 -19.30
N LYS A 105 23.84 7.89 -18.05
CA LYS A 105 24.13 6.56 -17.50
C LYS A 105 22.82 5.94 -17.03
N LYS A 106 22.81 4.64 -16.77
CA LYS A 106 21.63 3.91 -16.31
C LYS A 106 21.03 4.53 -15.04
N ASP A 107 21.83 4.76 -14.01
CA ASP A 107 21.38 5.40 -12.76
C ASP A 107 20.71 6.77 -12.96
N ASP A 108 21.22 7.55 -13.91
CA ASP A 108 20.69 8.89 -14.20
C ASP A 108 19.31 8.80 -14.86
N LEU A 109 19.12 7.82 -15.76
CA LEU A 109 17.82 7.50 -16.33
C LEU A 109 16.84 6.98 -15.28
N VAL A 110 17.30 6.06 -14.42
CA VAL A 110 16.48 5.51 -13.33
C VAL A 110 16.03 6.62 -12.39
N ALA A 111 16.94 7.48 -11.95
CA ALA A 111 16.62 8.60 -11.06
C ALA A 111 15.64 9.58 -11.70
N ALA A 112 15.82 9.91 -12.98
CA ALA A 112 14.93 10.81 -13.71
C ALA A 112 13.53 10.21 -13.90
N ILE A 113 13.44 8.92 -14.25
CA ILE A 113 12.17 8.20 -14.42
C ILE A 113 11.45 8.00 -13.07
N THR A 114 12.17 7.65 -12.00
CA THR A 114 11.58 7.52 -10.65
C THR A 114 11.08 8.87 -10.15
N ALA A 115 11.77 9.97 -10.46
CA ALA A 115 11.33 11.31 -10.08
C ALA A 115 10.08 11.76 -10.85
N GLU A 116 9.87 11.26 -12.06
CA GLU A 116 8.70 11.56 -12.88
C GLU A 116 7.46 10.83 -12.34
N THR A 117 6.38 11.57 -12.10
CA THR A 117 5.13 11.00 -11.59
C THR A 117 4.21 10.65 -12.75
N VAL A 118 3.83 9.38 -12.87
CA VAL A 118 2.84 8.97 -13.86
C VAL A 118 1.45 9.14 -13.28
N THR A 119 0.66 9.97 -13.93
CA THR A 119 -0.79 10.04 -13.71
C THR A 119 -1.45 9.04 -14.66
N VAL A 120 -1.76 7.84 -14.14
CA VAL A 120 -2.67 6.94 -14.85
C VAL A 120 -4.06 7.55 -14.77
N PRO A 121 -4.72 7.90 -15.90
CA PRO A 121 -6.13 8.22 -15.84
C PRO A 121 -6.83 6.97 -15.31
N ALA A 122 -7.50 7.09 -14.15
CA ALA A 122 -8.45 6.09 -13.73
C ALA A 122 -9.35 5.83 -14.94
N ALA A 123 -9.40 4.56 -15.38
CA ALA A 123 -10.13 4.16 -16.56
C ALA A 123 -11.48 4.88 -16.56
N ASP A 124 -11.64 5.79 -17.52
CA ASP A 124 -12.90 6.47 -17.77
C ASP A 124 -13.89 5.35 -18.06
N ASP A 125 -14.71 5.04 -17.07
CA ASP A 125 -15.90 4.20 -17.21
C ASP A 125 -16.91 5.01 -18.04
N ALA A 126 -16.53 5.39 -19.26
CA ALA A 126 -17.46 5.67 -20.32
C ALA A 126 -18.08 4.32 -20.69
N GLN A 127 -19.06 3.89 -19.88
CA GLN A 127 -20.09 3.00 -20.37
C GLN A 127 -20.55 3.56 -21.73
N PRO A 128 -20.41 2.82 -22.84
CA PRO A 128 -21.07 3.23 -24.07
C PRO A 128 -22.57 3.22 -23.78
N ASP A 129 -23.17 4.42 -23.73
CA ASP A 129 -24.61 4.64 -23.70
C ASP A 129 -25.18 4.09 -25.03
N PHE A 130 -25.46 2.78 -25.03
CA PHE A 130 -26.16 2.16 -26.13
C PHE A 130 -27.64 2.51 -25.94
N GLY A 131 -28.01 3.67 -26.48
CA GLY A 131 -29.39 4.14 -26.49
C GLY A 131 -30.34 3.05 -26.97
N GLU A 132 -31.32 2.74 -26.13
CA GLU A 132 -32.44 1.88 -26.49
C GLU A 132 -33.39 2.67 -27.39
N ASP A 133 -33.62 2.15 -28.60
CA ASP A 133 -34.58 2.63 -29.63
C ASP A 133 -36.03 2.25 -29.25
#